data_AF-A0A5C7LIL8-F1
#
_entry.id   AF-A0A5C7LIL8-F1
#
_cell.length_a   1.000
_cell.length_b   1.000
_cell.length_c   1.000
_cell.angle_alpha   90.00
_cell.angle_beta   90.00
_cell.angle_gamma   90.00
#
_symmetry.space_group_name_H-M   'P 1'
#
loop_
_entity.id
_entity.type
_entity.pdbx_description
1 polymer ?
#
loop_
_entity_poly.entity_id
_entity_poly.type
_entity_poly.pdbx_seq_one_letter_code
_entity_poly.pdbx_strand_id
1 'polypeptide(L)'
;MATRRQFLQGAACAALMAAARESFGQKPAPIGLRAKLEGKECTSPQEAARLAADDAKNLDHPEVARYVWVPDWIPPQSGYSQVSFVANSTITRTSNIIRPESVAAGRLVRIDLDRFAASEAALLEILRLYESLSARDSWFSERLKGIVTPTPRKPLGLDALRDGDPCEIQTGGSWGAGTFVRTDGDKFLVRQGNTTWRMSREFIRPKEKAAPTEAGRSHQSIPARYLGTDGERLSRLTSSSVPIMRLDEWVAFTFSTINGGLYYELTGVEKDLSKTVARFAGADAAEKVLRANEAFRKAERLHRESGGERSIYDIAGELDAELSKSKALITESGVTGRQRLCLFVAGTATSPADGLQLVAVTYDIAEDNTDPNADPQRNLTTYEKYNGGEAILAMQNGMLLYVVFDAQDRVIASVPDNVAHDFRARQVRSNASTTRVFSGLSCANCHDFVEKNWGWQPVVNDMAYDLQSVTRFLGDRDDSRKSDKLKELQRLAANYKADDNQLADMLDRARLPYQKAVFLATNERSSRVVVQRLADSHWGYWYDAVSPVQAAIDLGYVLQKDDAQAMLLRDIEPEQDILIEDLVREDIVLARLKAGKSVTPAQWRAIFTTVALRMLVKE
;
A
#
# COMPACT_ATOMS: atom_id res chain seq x y z
N MET A 1 -16.96 -37.46 26.25
CA MET A 1 -17.38 -36.83 24.97
C MET A 1 -16.45 -35.71 24.48
N ALA A 2 -15.64 -35.05 25.32
CA ALA A 2 -14.70 -34.01 24.89
C ALA A 2 -13.50 -34.50 24.05
N THR A 3 -13.07 -35.76 24.23
CA THR A 3 -11.87 -36.32 23.57
C THR A 3 -12.07 -36.70 22.10
N ARG A 4 -13.30 -36.99 21.66
CA ARG A 4 -13.57 -37.40 20.26
C ARG A 4 -13.60 -36.21 19.30
N ARG A 5 -13.90 -35.00 19.80
CA ARG A 5 -14.00 -33.77 18.98
C ARG A 5 -12.61 -33.17 18.68
N GLN A 6 -11.67 -33.25 19.62
CA GLN A 6 -10.26 -32.85 19.40
C GLN A 6 -9.55 -33.77 18.41
N PHE A 7 -9.81 -35.08 18.46
CA PHE A 7 -9.21 -36.04 17.52
C PHE A 7 -9.67 -35.83 16.07
N LEU A 8 -10.93 -35.49 15.86
CA LEU A 8 -11.49 -35.23 14.52
C LEU A 8 -10.99 -33.90 13.93
N GLN A 9 -10.75 -32.87 14.76
CA GLN A 9 -10.13 -31.62 14.31
C GLN A 9 -8.65 -31.81 13.93
N GLY A 10 -7.90 -32.64 14.67
CA GLY A 10 -6.51 -32.95 14.36
C GLY A 10 -6.34 -33.73 13.04
N ALA A 11 -7.19 -34.73 12.80
CA ALA A 11 -7.14 -35.55 11.59
C ALA A 11 -7.51 -34.78 10.31
N ALA A 12 -8.50 -33.87 10.38
CA ALA A 12 -8.85 -33.00 9.27
C ALA A 12 -7.72 -32.03 8.91
N CYS A 13 -7.01 -31.49 9.92
CA CYS A 13 -5.87 -30.60 9.73
C CYS A 13 -4.67 -31.33 9.08
N ALA A 14 -4.40 -32.58 9.48
CA ALA A 14 -3.32 -33.39 8.91
C ALA A 14 -3.56 -33.78 7.45
N ALA A 15 -4.81 -34.13 7.08
CA ALA A 15 -5.17 -34.43 5.69
C ALA A 15 -5.07 -33.20 4.76
N LEU A 16 -5.43 -32.02 5.28
CA LEU A 16 -5.27 -30.73 4.57
C LEU A 16 -3.78 -30.39 4.36
N MET A 17 -2.92 -30.63 5.34
CA MET A 17 -1.47 -30.40 5.26
C MET A 17 -0.76 -31.36 4.26
N ALA A 18 -1.27 -32.59 4.10
CA ALA A 18 -0.71 -33.56 3.16
C ALA A 18 -1.04 -33.21 1.70
N ALA A 19 -2.29 -32.83 1.41
CA ALA A 19 -2.71 -32.39 0.07
C ALA A 19 -2.07 -31.06 -0.34
N ALA A 20 -1.81 -30.18 0.63
CA ALA A 20 -1.05 -28.95 0.45
C ALA A 20 0.35 -29.27 -0.10
N ARG A 21 1.14 -30.12 0.58
CA ARG A 21 2.55 -30.43 0.25
C ARG A 21 2.82 -30.90 -1.18
N GLU A 22 1.90 -31.61 -1.84
CA GLU A 22 2.10 -32.08 -3.23
C GLU A 22 2.04 -30.94 -4.27
N SER A 23 1.48 -29.78 -3.94
CA SER A 23 1.38 -28.62 -4.86
C SER A 23 2.57 -27.65 -4.79
N PHE A 24 3.42 -27.73 -3.76
CA PHE A 24 4.40 -26.68 -3.43
C PHE A 24 5.81 -26.85 -4.01
N GLY A 25 6.06 -27.90 -4.81
CA GLY A 25 7.37 -28.16 -5.44
C GLY A 25 7.53 -27.60 -6.86
N GLN A 26 6.45 -27.18 -7.52
CA GLN A 26 6.54 -26.65 -8.87
C GLN A 26 6.95 -25.18 -8.81
N LYS A 27 8.16 -24.87 -9.33
CA LYS A 27 8.47 -23.51 -9.76
C LYS A 27 7.30 -23.03 -10.64
N PRO A 28 6.78 -21.81 -10.45
CA PRO A 28 5.81 -21.27 -11.38
C PRO A 28 6.40 -21.42 -12.78
N ALA A 29 5.67 -22.08 -13.67
CA ALA A 29 6.12 -22.28 -15.04
C ALA A 29 6.51 -20.89 -15.60
N PRO A 30 7.66 -20.75 -16.27
CA PRO A 30 7.94 -19.52 -17.00
C PRO A 30 6.75 -19.18 -17.90
N ILE A 31 6.53 -17.90 -18.19
CA ILE A 31 5.42 -17.36 -19.03
C ILE A 31 5.32 -18.02 -20.43
N GLY A 32 6.23 -18.94 -20.78
CA GLY A 32 6.12 -19.80 -21.95
C GLY A 32 4.90 -20.72 -21.91
N LEU A 33 3.91 -20.34 -22.73
CA LEU A 33 2.86 -21.20 -23.29
C LEU A 33 1.93 -21.86 -22.26
N ARG A 34 1.00 -21.07 -21.70
CA ARG A 34 -0.25 -21.63 -21.15
C ARG A 34 -1.17 -22.06 -22.29
N ALA A 35 -1.76 -23.24 -22.11
CA ALA A 35 -2.66 -23.88 -23.07
C ALA A 35 -3.77 -22.94 -23.55
N LYS A 36 -4.15 -23.06 -24.82
CA LYS A 36 -5.31 -22.37 -25.41
C LYS A 36 -6.53 -22.66 -24.53
N LEU A 37 -7.03 -21.64 -23.83
CA LEU A 37 -8.36 -21.68 -23.23
C LEU A 37 -9.35 -21.61 -24.38
N GLU A 38 -10.10 -22.70 -24.61
CA GLU A 38 -11.23 -22.70 -25.54
C GLU A 38 -12.36 -21.87 -24.91
N GLY A 39 -12.83 -20.85 -25.65
CA GLY A 39 -13.72 -19.79 -25.14
C GLY A 39 -12.99 -18.44 -25.09
N LYS A 40 -12.72 -17.86 -26.26
CA LYS A 40 -12.09 -16.54 -26.41
C LYS A 40 -13.12 -15.43 -26.16
N GLU A 41 -13.44 -15.16 -24.91
CA GLU A 41 -14.16 -13.93 -24.56
C GLU A 41 -13.14 -12.93 -24.01
N CYS A 42 -13.17 -11.69 -24.49
CA CYS A 42 -12.39 -10.56 -23.95
C CYS A 42 -10.86 -10.66 -24.10
N THR A 43 -10.39 -10.90 -25.33
CA THR A 43 -8.98 -11.15 -25.65
C THR A 43 -8.15 -9.88 -25.89
N SER A 44 -8.80 -8.76 -26.19
CA SER A 44 -8.15 -7.47 -26.46
C SER A 44 -8.69 -6.35 -25.56
N PRO A 45 -7.95 -5.23 -25.39
CA PRO A 45 -8.47 -4.09 -24.66
C PRO A 45 -9.74 -3.48 -25.30
N GLN A 46 -9.87 -3.51 -26.62
CA GLN A 46 -11.08 -3.02 -27.31
C GLN A 46 -12.29 -3.89 -26.94
N GLU A 47 -12.13 -5.21 -26.96
CA GLU A 47 -13.19 -6.13 -26.57
C GLU A 47 -13.56 -5.96 -25.08
N ALA A 48 -12.56 -5.75 -24.22
CA ALA A 48 -12.76 -5.45 -22.80
C ALA A 48 -13.56 -4.15 -22.60
N ALA A 49 -13.22 -3.08 -23.32
CA ALA A 49 -13.93 -1.80 -23.25
C ALA A 49 -15.38 -1.94 -23.75
N ARG A 50 -15.61 -2.66 -24.86
CA ARG A 50 -16.94 -2.94 -25.39
C ARG A 50 -17.80 -3.71 -24.39
N LEU A 51 -17.28 -4.82 -23.86
CA LEU A 51 -18.00 -5.66 -22.89
C LEU A 51 -18.31 -4.89 -21.61
N ALA A 52 -17.39 -4.06 -21.11
CA ALA A 52 -17.64 -3.16 -19.98
C ALA A 52 -18.70 -2.09 -20.32
N ALA A 53 -18.70 -1.53 -21.53
CA ALA A 53 -19.70 -0.55 -21.97
C ALA A 53 -21.11 -1.17 -22.10
N ASP A 54 -21.18 -2.44 -22.50
CA ASP A 54 -22.43 -3.19 -22.60
C ASP A 54 -22.96 -3.56 -21.21
N ASP A 55 -22.11 -3.96 -20.28
CA ASP A 55 -22.48 -4.20 -18.88
C ASP A 55 -22.94 -2.90 -18.20
N ALA A 56 -22.16 -1.81 -18.30
CA ALA A 56 -22.48 -0.52 -17.71
C ALA A 56 -23.83 0.05 -18.19
N LYS A 57 -24.21 -0.19 -19.45
CA LYS A 57 -25.49 0.27 -20.01
C LYS A 57 -26.70 -0.33 -19.27
N ASN A 58 -26.53 -1.49 -18.66
CA ASN A 58 -27.62 -2.22 -18.00
C ASN A 58 -27.65 -2.00 -16.48
N LEU A 59 -26.80 -1.10 -15.95
CA LEU A 59 -26.77 -0.74 -14.54
C LEU A 59 -27.71 0.40 -14.22
N ASP A 60 -28.29 0.37 -13.01
CA ASP A 60 -29.06 1.48 -12.47
C ASP A 60 -28.16 2.70 -12.18
N HIS A 61 -26.93 2.44 -11.73
CA HIS A 61 -25.93 3.46 -11.34
C HIS A 61 -24.57 3.23 -12.03
N PRO A 62 -24.47 3.39 -13.36
CA PRO A 62 -23.22 3.16 -14.07
C PRO A 62 -22.09 4.11 -13.63
N GLU A 63 -22.41 5.30 -13.10
CA GLU A 63 -21.44 6.32 -12.68
C GLU A 63 -20.52 5.88 -11.54
N VAL A 64 -20.94 4.91 -10.73
CA VAL A 64 -20.13 4.34 -9.64
C VAL A 64 -19.42 3.04 -10.03
N ALA A 65 -19.65 2.52 -11.23
CA ALA A 65 -19.03 1.28 -11.70
C ALA A 65 -17.62 1.54 -12.23
N ARG A 66 -16.67 0.67 -11.85
CA ARG A 66 -15.31 0.62 -12.41
C ARG A 66 -14.97 -0.82 -12.78
N TYR A 67 -14.13 -1.01 -13.79
CA TYR A 67 -13.81 -2.34 -14.30
C TYR A 67 -12.31 -2.62 -14.20
N VAL A 68 -11.98 -3.87 -13.93
CA VAL A 68 -10.62 -4.38 -14.09
C VAL A 68 -10.64 -5.53 -15.09
N TRP A 69 -9.91 -5.36 -16.19
CA TRP A 69 -9.71 -6.40 -17.19
C TRP A 69 -8.65 -7.39 -16.73
N VAL A 70 -8.99 -8.68 -16.75
CA VAL A 70 -8.13 -9.81 -16.43
C VAL A 70 -7.59 -10.40 -17.73
N PRO A 71 -6.32 -10.15 -18.10
CA PRO A 71 -5.77 -10.61 -19.36
C PRO A 71 -5.72 -12.13 -19.47
N ASP A 72 -5.66 -12.65 -20.69
CA ASP A 72 -5.82 -14.07 -20.98
C ASP A 72 -4.80 -14.99 -20.30
N TRP A 73 -3.58 -14.50 -20.09
CA TRP A 73 -2.52 -15.24 -19.43
C TRP A 73 -2.75 -15.41 -17.91
N ILE A 74 -3.72 -14.70 -17.34
CA ILE A 74 -4.12 -14.81 -15.93
C ILE A 74 -5.45 -15.58 -15.86
N PRO A 75 -5.53 -16.68 -15.08
CA PRO A 75 -6.79 -17.39 -14.89
C PRO A 75 -7.87 -16.46 -14.31
N PRO A 76 -9.12 -16.47 -14.81
CA PRO A 76 -10.19 -15.57 -14.35
C PRO A 76 -10.37 -15.53 -12.83
N GLN A 77 -10.42 -16.71 -12.19
CA GLN A 77 -10.53 -16.81 -10.72
C GLN A 77 -9.33 -16.15 -10.00
N SER A 78 -8.13 -16.30 -10.55
CA SER A 78 -6.94 -15.65 -10.01
C SER A 78 -7.00 -14.13 -10.16
N GLY A 79 -7.51 -13.64 -11.30
CA GLY A 79 -7.73 -12.21 -11.50
C GLY A 79 -8.78 -11.64 -10.55
N TYR A 80 -9.93 -12.29 -10.44
CA TYR A 80 -10.99 -11.94 -9.50
C TYR A 80 -10.47 -11.85 -8.05
N SER A 81 -9.73 -12.86 -7.59
CA SER A 81 -9.18 -12.89 -6.23
C SER A 81 -8.26 -11.70 -5.94
N GLN A 82 -7.46 -11.28 -6.92
CA GLN A 82 -6.56 -10.15 -6.80
C GLN A 82 -7.34 -8.82 -6.74
N VAL A 83 -8.30 -8.61 -7.66
CA VAL A 83 -9.11 -7.39 -7.67
C VAL A 83 -9.89 -7.23 -6.37
N SER A 84 -10.55 -8.31 -5.93
CA SER A 84 -11.35 -8.30 -4.70
C SER A 84 -10.50 -8.01 -3.46
N PHE A 85 -9.33 -8.66 -3.34
CA PHE A 85 -8.42 -8.42 -2.21
C PHE A 85 -7.96 -6.98 -2.15
N VAL A 86 -7.52 -6.44 -3.29
CA VAL A 86 -7.00 -5.08 -3.39
C VAL A 86 -8.10 -4.06 -3.09
N ALA A 87 -9.29 -4.20 -3.70
CA ALA A 87 -10.41 -3.29 -3.45
C ALA A 87 -10.82 -3.27 -1.97
N ASN A 88 -10.86 -4.44 -1.30
CA ASN A 88 -11.17 -4.51 0.13
C ASN A 88 -10.07 -3.97 1.04
N SER A 89 -8.81 -4.00 0.59
CA SER A 89 -7.68 -3.52 1.36
C SER A 89 -7.47 -2.01 1.21
N THR A 90 -7.90 -1.41 0.10
CA THR A 90 -7.55 -0.02 -0.24
C THR A 90 -8.74 0.89 -0.46
N ILE A 91 -9.88 0.41 -0.93
CA ILE A 91 -11.00 1.30 -1.31
C ILE A 91 -12.07 1.32 -0.25
N THR A 92 -12.29 0.20 0.45
CA THR A 92 -13.34 0.05 1.44
C THR A 92 -13.33 1.15 2.52
N ARG A 93 -14.50 1.74 2.77
CA ARG A 93 -14.83 2.68 3.85
C ARG A 93 -15.98 2.18 4.72
N THR A 94 -16.19 0.86 4.74
CA THR A 94 -17.21 0.16 5.52
C THR A 94 -16.59 -1.02 6.27
N SER A 95 -17.22 -1.51 7.32
CA SER A 95 -16.79 -2.74 8.01
C SER A 95 -17.17 -4.01 7.25
N ASN A 96 -17.92 -3.91 6.16
CA ASN A 96 -18.32 -5.06 5.37
C ASN A 96 -17.24 -5.47 4.38
N ILE A 97 -17.08 -6.78 4.19
CA ILE A 97 -16.35 -7.33 3.04
C ILE A 97 -17.26 -7.31 1.83
N ILE A 98 -16.80 -6.68 0.75
CA ILE A 98 -17.55 -6.52 -0.49
C ILE A 98 -16.95 -7.43 -1.56
N ARG A 99 -17.81 -8.19 -2.24
CA ARG A 99 -17.43 -8.96 -3.42
C ARG A 99 -17.73 -8.13 -4.66
N PRO A 100 -16.72 -7.77 -5.47
CA PRO A 100 -16.95 -7.26 -6.82
C PRO A 100 -17.75 -8.26 -7.65
N GLU A 101 -18.35 -7.80 -8.76
CA GLU A 101 -19.09 -8.67 -9.68
C GLU A 101 -18.16 -9.21 -10.77
N SER A 102 -18.34 -10.49 -11.11
CA SER A 102 -17.60 -11.14 -12.18
C SER A 102 -18.39 -11.05 -13.49
N VAL A 103 -17.82 -10.42 -14.51
CA VAL A 103 -18.44 -10.17 -15.82
C VAL A 103 -17.62 -10.87 -16.91
N ALA A 104 -18.26 -11.24 -18.03
CA ALA A 104 -17.62 -11.90 -19.18
C ALA A 104 -16.75 -13.11 -18.76
N ALA A 105 -17.37 -14.10 -18.11
CA ALA A 105 -16.70 -15.29 -17.58
C ALA A 105 -15.50 -15.00 -16.64
N GLY A 106 -15.51 -13.83 -15.97
CA GLY A 106 -14.46 -13.39 -15.05
C GLY A 106 -13.27 -12.72 -15.73
N ARG A 107 -13.39 -12.39 -17.02
CA ARG A 107 -12.43 -11.55 -17.75
C ARG A 107 -12.57 -10.08 -17.42
N LEU A 108 -13.73 -9.67 -16.92
CA LEU A 108 -13.93 -8.36 -16.33
C LEU A 108 -14.37 -8.54 -14.88
N VAL A 109 -13.81 -7.72 -14.00
CA VAL A 109 -14.25 -7.63 -12.60
C VAL A 109 -14.79 -6.23 -12.38
N ARG A 110 -16.10 -6.11 -12.10
CA ARG A 110 -16.77 -4.84 -11.85
C ARG A 110 -16.77 -4.51 -10.37
N ILE A 111 -16.29 -3.32 -10.04
CA ILE A 111 -16.26 -2.73 -8.71
C ILE A 111 -17.34 -1.64 -8.68
N ASP A 112 -18.42 -1.89 -7.95
CA ASP A 112 -19.47 -0.89 -7.71
C ASP A 112 -19.08 -0.08 -6.46
N LEU A 113 -18.55 1.14 -6.64
CA LEU A 113 -17.87 1.90 -5.59
C LEU A 113 -18.80 2.34 -4.45
N ASP A 114 -20.11 2.44 -4.69
CA ASP A 114 -21.13 2.72 -3.68
C ASP A 114 -21.19 1.63 -2.60
N ARG A 115 -21.02 0.35 -2.98
CA ARG A 115 -20.98 -0.78 -2.04
C ARG A 115 -19.78 -0.70 -1.09
N PHE A 116 -18.71 -0.01 -1.49
CA PHE A 116 -17.50 0.18 -0.68
C PHE A 116 -17.61 1.39 0.26
N ALA A 117 -18.67 2.20 0.17
CA ALA A 117 -18.87 3.40 0.96
C ALA A 117 -19.93 3.20 2.06
N ALA A 118 -19.64 3.64 3.29
CA ALA A 118 -20.64 3.67 4.37
C ALA A 118 -21.55 4.92 4.32
N SER A 119 -21.21 5.91 3.49
CA SER A 119 -21.94 7.18 3.37
C SER A 119 -21.66 7.84 2.01
N GLU A 120 -22.50 8.79 1.62
CA GLU A 120 -22.31 9.58 0.41
C GLU A 120 -20.97 10.34 0.40
N ALA A 121 -20.56 10.89 1.54
CA ALA A 121 -19.28 11.57 1.67
C ALA A 121 -18.09 10.62 1.41
N ALA A 122 -18.17 9.38 1.91
CA ALA A 122 -17.17 8.36 1.65
C ALA A 122 -17.17 7.92 0.18
N LEU A 123 -18.34 7.83 -0.46
CA LEU A 123 -18.45 7.54 -1.89
C LEU A 123 -17.78 8.62 -2.74
N LEU A 124 -18.05 9.90 -2.46
CA LEU A 124 -17.42 11.02 -3.15
C LEU A 124 -15.90 11.05 -2.94
N GLU A 125 -15.42 10.71 -1.73
CA GLU A 125 -13.99 10.55 -1.45
C GLU A 125 -13.39 9.44 -2.33
N ILE A 126 -14.00 8.26 -2.34
CA ILE A 126 -13.56 7.10 -3.12
C ILE A 126 -13.52 7.43 -4.61
N LEU A 127 -14.59 8.00 -5.17
CA LEU A 127 -14.67 8.40 -6.58
C LEU A 127 -13.51 9.33 -6.93
N ARG A 128 -13.33 10.42 -6.16
CA ARG A 128 -12.26 11.40 -6.39
C ARG A 128 -10.86 10.76 -6.34
N LEU A 129 -10.62 9.86 -5.37
CA LEU A 129 -9.33 9.18 -5.23
C LEU A 129 -9.10 8.18 -6.38
N TYR A 130 -10.14 7.43 -6.76
CA TYR A 130 -10.07 6.49 -7.87
C TYR A 130 -9.72 7.20 -9.18
N GLU A 131 -10.34 8.36 -9.46
CA GLU A 131 -10.05 9.13 -10.68
C GLU A 131 -8.58 9.56 -10.80
N SER A 132 -7.82 9.61 -9.70
CA SER A 132 -6.38 9.90 -9.76
C SER A 132 -5.55 8.77 -10.40
N LEU A 133 -6.11 7.56 -10.54
CA LEU A 133 -5.49 6.45 -11.27
C LEU A 133 -5.45 6.67 -12.78
N SER A 134 -6.25 7.59 -13.32
CA SER A 134 -6.22 7.96 -14.75
C SER A 134 -4.85 8.44 -15.21
N ALA A 135 -4.11 9.10 -14.32
CA ALA A 135 -2.74 9.50 -14.60
C ALA A 135 -1.80 8.30 -14.74
N ARG A 136 -2.21 7.07 -14.41
CA ARG A 136 -1.38 5.86 -14.40
C ARG A 136 -1.82 4.81 -15.40
N ASP A 137 -2.98 4.99 -16.01
CA ASP A 137 -3.50 4.09 -17.03
C ASP A 137 -2.71 4.20 -18.33
N SER A 138 -2.07 3.10 -18.71
CA SER A 138 -1.27 3.00 -19.93
C SER A 138 -2.02 2.30 -21.07
N TRP A 139 -3.17 1.69 -20.77
CA TRP A 139 -3.90 0.83 -21.68
C TRP A 139 -5.12 1.52 -22.21
N PHE A 140 -6.00 2.02 -21.35
CA PHE A 140 -7.32 2.48 -21.75
C PHE A 140 -7.43 3.99 -21.88
N SER A 141 -6.38 4.72 -21.51
CA SER A 141 -6.35 6.18 -21.48
C SER A 141 -5.20 6.76 -22.28
N GLU A 142 -5.44 7.89 -22.94
CA GLU A 142 -4.41 8.74 -23.53
C GLU A 142 -4.28 10.04 -22.74
N ARG A 143 -3.04 10.42 -22.43
CA ARG A 143 -2.76 11.72 -21.82
C ARG A 143 -2.71 12.79 -22.90
N LEU A 144 -3.55 13.81 -22.76
CA LEU A 144 -3.48 14.99 -23.62
C LEU A 144 -2.19 15.78 -23.32
N LYS A 145 -1.24 15.78 -24.26
CA LYS A 145 -0.03 16.61 -24.15
C LYS A 145 -0.42 18.08 -24.34
N GLY A 146 -0.10 18.92 -23.35
CA GLY A 146 -0.12 20.38 -23.50
C GLY A 146 -1.35 21.12 -22.96
N ILE A 147 -2.38 20.42 -22.45
CA ILE A 147 -3.47 21.08 -21.74
C ILE A 147 -3.08 21.21 -20.27
N VAL A 148 -2.57 22.38 -19.89
CA VAL A 148 -2.46 22.75 -18.47
C VAL A 148 -3.83 23.22 -18.05
N THR A 149 -4.68 22.30 -17.58
CA THR A 149 -5.96 22.69 -17.00
C THR A 149 -5.66 23.38 -15.68
N PRO A 150 -6.11 24.63 -15.46
CA PRO A 150 -5.98 25.27 -14.16
C PRO A 150 -6.71 24.40 -13.14
N THR A 151 -5.98 23.78 -12.22
CA THR A 151 -6.62 23.02 -11.15
C THR A 151 -7.43 24.02 -10.32
N PRO A 152 -8.75 23.82 -10.11
CA PRO A 152 -9.53 24.71 -9.26
C PRO A 152 -8.88 24.75 -7.88
N ARG A 153 -8.42 25.93 -7.48
CA ARG A 153 -7.60 26.11 -6.27
C ARG A 153 -8.44 25.69 -5.06
N LYS A 154 -7.87 24.87 -4.19
CA LYS A 154 -8.37 24.79 -2.82
C LYS A 154 -8.20 26.21 -2.24
N PRO A 155 -9.25 26.89 -1.75
CA PRO A 155 -9.08 28.21 -1.15
C PRO A 155 -7.98 28.11 -0.09
N LEU A 156 -7.06 29.08 -0.06
CA LEU A 156 -6.03 29.10 0.98
C LEU A 156 -6.74 28.94 2.33
N GLY A 157 -6.35 27.94 3.12
CA GLY A 157 -6.75 27.90 4.50
C GLY A 157 -6.16 29.10 5.22
N LEU A 158 -6.84 29.61 6.25
CA LEU A 158 -6.32 30.71 7.07
C LEU A 158 -4.98 30.37 7.72
N ASP A 159 -4.72 29.07 7.96
CA ASP A 159 -3.47 28.56 8.53
C ASP A 159 -2.28 28.71 7.58
N ALA A 160 -2.52 29.07 6.31
CA ALA A 160 -1.49 29.32 5.31
C ALA A 160 -1.12 30.81 5.17
N LEU A 161 -1.82 31.73 5.84
CA LEU A 161 -1.47 33.16 5.84
C LEU A 161 -0.17 33.40 6.62
N ARG A 162 0.71 34.22 6.05
CA ARG A 162 1.97 34.69 6.66
C ARG A 162 1.88 36.17 6.97
N ASP A 163 2.65 36.63 7.95
CA ASP A 163 2.72 38.04 8.35
C ASP A 163 2.95 38.95 7.12
N GLY A 164 2.01 39.87 6.87
CA GLY A 164 2.00 40.74 5.70
C GLY A 164 1.12 40.28 4.54
N ASP A 165 0.54 39.07 4.59
CA ASP A 165 -0.37 38.59 3.54
C ASP A 165 -1.68 39.37 3.55
N PRO A 166 -2.22 39.74 2.38
CA PRO A 166 -3.51 40.40 2.34
C PRO A 166 -4.63 39.40 2.67
N CYS A 167 -5.57 39.87 3.46
CA CYS A 167 -6.79 39.16 3.78
C CYS A 167 -8.01 40.07 3.59
N GLU A 168 -9.19 39.49 3.67
CA GLU A 168 -10.42 40.23 3.87
C GLU A 168 -10.90 39.97 5.29
N ILE A 169 -11.40 41.01 5.93
CA ILE A 169 -12.02 40.91 7.25
C ILE A 169 -13.43 41.46 7.22
N GLN A 170 -14.32 40.88 8.01
CA GLN A 170 -15.70 41.32 8.07
C GLN A 170 -15.91 42.26 9.26
N THR A 171 -16.18 43.53 8.97
CA THR A 171 -16.47 44.58 9.97
C THR A 171 -17.81 45.24 9.62
N GLY A 172 -18.74 45.30 10.58
CA GLY A 172 -20.06 45.91 10.35
C GLY A 172 -20.89 45.20 9.28
N GLY A 173 -20.73 43.88 9.13
CA GLY A 173 -21.46 43.06 8.14
C GLY A 173 -20.85 43.06 6.72
N SER A 174 -19.88 43.94 6.44
CA SER A 174 -19.21 44.03 5.14
C SER A 174 -17.78 43.48 5.18
N TRP A 175 -17.36 42.80 4.11
CA TRP A 175 -15.98 42.37 3.94
C TRP A 175 -15.13 43.53 3.41
N GLY A 176 -14.03 43.83 4.10
CA GLY A 176 -13.07 44.87 3.73
C GLY A 176 -11.64 44.33 3.69
N ALA A 177 -10.75 45.01 2.97
CA ALA A 177 -9.36 44.59 2.87
C ALA A 177 -8.63 44.73 4.21
N GLY A 178 -7.78 43.76 4.53
CA GLY A 178 -6.90 43.73 5.68
C GLY A 178 -5.53 43.13 5.31
N THR A 179 -4.61 43.16 6.26
CA THR A 179 -3.28 42.54 6.18
C THR A 179 -3.08 41.67 7.39
N PHE A 180 -2.90 40.37 7.19
CA PHE A 180 -2.61 39.42 8.23
C PHE A 180 -1.33 39.82 8.96
N VAL A 181 -1.35 39.77 10.30
CA VAL A 181 -0.20 40.15 11.13
C VAL A 181 0.43 38.94 11.79
N ARG A 182 -0.37 38.06 12.41
CA ARG A 182 0.04 36.78 13.01
C ARG A 182 -1.17 36.07 13.63
N THR A 183 -0.98 34.81 14.02
CA THR A 183 -1.91 34.07 14.88
C THR A 183 -1.61 34.37 16.35
N ASP A 184 -2.65 34.59 17.16
CA ASP A 184 -2.59 34.89 18.60
C ASP A 184 -3.60 34.01 19.37
N GLY A 185 -3.18 32.77 19.65
CA GLY A 185 -4.03 31.73 20.20
C GLY A 185 -5.01 31.19 19.16
N ASP A 186 -6.31 31.22 19.50
CA ASP A 186 -7.44 30.85 18.63
C ASP A 186 -7.89 31.99 17.71
N LYS A 187 -7.26 33.17 17.82
CA LYS A 187 -7.61 34.38 17.07
C LYS A 187 -6.51 34.80 16.11
N PHE A 188 -6.88 35.61 15.13
CA PHE A 188 -6.01 36.16 14.13
C PHE A 188 -5.87 37.67 14.34
N LEU A 189 -4.64 38.18 14.32
CA LEU A 189 -4.39 39.62 14.31
C LEU A 189 -4.33 40.08 12.86
N VAL A 190 -5.18 41.06 12.54
CA VAL A 190 -5.29 41.62 11.19
C VAL A 190 -5.25 43.14 11.26
N ARG A 191 -4.46 43.75 10.40
CA ARG A 191 -4.35 45.20 10.27
C ARG A 191 -5.23 45.69 9.13
N GLN A 192 -6.10 46.65 9.41
CA GLN A 192 -6.91 47.35 8.41
C GLN A 192 -6.73 48.85 8.61
N GLY A 193 -6.08 49.51 7.64
CA GLY A 193 -5.59 50.88 7.83
C GLY A 193 -4.55 50.93 8.95
N ASN A 194 -4.74 51.87 9.90
CA ASN A 194 -3.87 52.04 11.07
C ASN A 194 -4.35 51.23 12.30
N THR A 195 -5.43 50.48 12.18
CA THR A 195 -6.04 49.74 13.29
C THR A 195 -5.68 48.26 13.18
N THR A 196 -5.28 47.64 14.30
CA THR A 196 -5.10 46.18 14.39
C THR A 196 -6.30 45.58 15.10
N TRP A 197 -6.96 44.66 14.43
CA TRP A 197 -8.13 43.91 14.89
C TRP A 197 -7.69 42.53 15.36
N ARG A 198 -8.31 42.04 16.44
CA ARG A 198 -8.17 40.66 16.90
C ARG A 198 -9.48 39.93 16.63
N MET A 199 -9.48 39.02 15.67
CA MET A 199 -10.70 38.44 15.10
C MET A 199 -10.68 36.92 15.16
N SER A 200 -11.86 36.31 15.31
CA SER A 200 -12.03 34.87 15.17
C SER A 200 -12.05 34.46 13.70
N ARG A 201 -11.93 33.15 13.46
CA ARG A 201 -11.74 32.53 12.13
C ARG A 201 -12.81 32.92 11.12
N GLU A 202 -14.04 33.07 11.57
CA GLU A 202 -15.21 33.36 10.75
C GLU A 202 -15.25 34.78 10.18
N PHE A 203 -14.49 35.73 10.75
CA PHE A 203 -14.43 37.12 10.29
C PHE A 203 -13.17 37.45 9.49
N ILE A 204 -12.37 36.45 9.12
CA ILE A 204 -11.19 36.61 8.29
C ILE A 204 -11.23 35.56 7.18
N ARG A 205 -10.85 35.95 5.96
CA ARG A 205 -10.58 35.02 4.87
C ARG A 205 -9.39 35.52 4.06
N PRO A 206 -8.57 34.65 3.47
CA PRO A 206 -7.49 35.11 2.59
C PRO A 206 -8.09 35.93 1.44
N LYS A 207 -7.49 37.08 1.16
CA LYS A 207 -7.82 37.84 -0.04
C LYS A 207 -7.15 37.08 -1.17
N GLU A 208 -7.89 36.69 -2.20
CA GLU A 208 -7.33 36.00 -3.36
C GLU A 208 -6.27 36.90 -4.03
N LYS A 209 -5.04 36.87 -3.53
CA LYS A 209 -3.89 37.26 -4.33
C LYS A 209 -3.79 36.19 -5.42
N ALA A 210 -3.60 36.63 -6.66
CA ALA A 210 -3.03 35.79 -7.69
C ALA A 210 -1.63 35.37 -7.24
N ALA A 211 -1.53 34.36 -6.38
CA ALA A 211 -0.32 33.59 -6.22
C ALA A 211 0.06 33.11 -7.62
N PRO A 212 1.35 33.15 -8.02
CA PRO A 212 1.77 32.53 -9.26
C PRO A 212 1.22 31.11 -9.25
N THR A 213 0.49 30.77 -10.31
CA THR A 213 -0.08 29.45 -10.52
C THR A 213 1.08 28.47 -10.38
N GLU A 214 1.15 27.71 -9.29
CA GLU A 214 1.83 26.42 -9.39
C GLU A 214 1.03 25.70 -10.46
N ALA A 215 1.68 25.46 -11.60
CA ALA A 215 1.10 24.72 -12.71
C ALA A 215 0.93 23.27 -12.25
N GLY A 216 -0.05 23.02 -11.39
CA GLY A 216 -0.59 21.70 -11.15
C GLY A 216 -1.14 21.23 -12.48
N ARG A 217 -0.34 20.41 -13.17
CA ARG A 217 -0.74 19.75 -14.40
C ARG A 217 -1.87 18.79 -14.02
N SER A 218 -3.10 19.28 -14.08
CA SER A 218 -4.27 18.42 -14.12
C SER A 218 -4.12 17.62 -15.41
N HIS A 219 -3.74 16.35 -15.26
CA HIS A 219 -3.64 15.43 -16.37
C HIS A 219 -5.06 15.04 -16.75
N GLN A 220 -5.65 15.75 -17.71
CA GLN A 220 -6.83 15.24 -18.38
C GLN A 220 -6.42 14.00 -19.20
N SER A 221 -6.94 12.85 -18.80
CA SER A 221 -6.99 11.68 -19.66
C SER A 221 -8.28 11.72 -20.48
N ILE A 222 -8.18 11.18 -21.69
CA ILE A 222 -9.34 10.80 -22.50
C ILE A 222 -9.22 9.30 -22.76
N PRO A 223 -10.33 8.61 -23.10
CA PRO A 223 -10.24 7.24 -23.60
C PRO A 223 -9.22 7.16 -24.73
N ALA A 224 -8.38 6.12 -24.70
CA ALA A 224 -7.40 5.91 -25.75
C ALA A 224 -8.11 5.75 -27.11
N ARG A 225 -7.61 6.41 -28.15
CA ARG A 225 -8.30 6.53 -29.44
C ARG A 225 -8.53 5.18 -30.10
N TYR A 226 -7.63 4.22 -29.86
CA TYR A 226 -7.76 2.87 -30.39
C TYR A 226 -8.94 2.07 -29.78
N LEU A 227 -9.56 2.56 -28.70
CA LEU A 227 -10.78 1.95 -28.17
C LEU A 227 -12.05 2.32 -28.97
N GLY A 228 -11.94 3.29 -29.90
CA GLY A 228 -13.06 3.74 -30.73
C GLY A 228 -14.27 4.23 -29.91
N THR A 229 -15.46 4.04 -30.47
CA THR A 229 -16.73 4.48 -29.88
C THR A 229 -17.06 3.79 -28.57
N ASP A 230 -16.57 2.56 -28.35
CA ASP A 230 -16.85 1.80 -27.14
C ASP A 230 -16.11 2.37 -25.93
N GLY A 231 -14.86 2.80 -26.08
CA GLY A 231 -14.12 3.51 -25.02
C GLY A 231 -14.79 4.83 -24.63
N GLU A 232 -15.23 5.62 -25.62
CA GLU A 232 -15.98 6.86 -25.39
C GLU A 232 -17.32 6.61 -24.70
N ARG A 233 -18.05 5.59 -25.15
CA ARG A 233 -19.33 5.17 -24.56
C ARG A 233 -19.14 4.75 -23.11
N LEU A 234 -18.13 3.93 -22.80
CA LEU A 234 -17.83 3.48 -21.45
C LEU A 234 -17.51 4.66 -20.52
N SER A 235 -16.62 5.57 -20.95
CA SER A 235 -16.26 6.76 -20.16
C SER A 235 -17.48 7.66 -19.89
N ARG A 236 -18.37 7.82 -20.87
CA ARG A 236 -19.60 8.61 -20.72
C ARG A 236 -20.59 7.97 -19.74
N LEU A 237 -20.83 6.66 -19.87
CA LEU A 237 -21.75 5.93 -18.98
C LEU A 237 -21.28 5.99 -17.53
N THR A 238 -19.98 5.78 -17.31
CA THR A 238 -19.39 5.75 -15.96
C THR A 238 -19.00 7.12 -15.41
N SER A 239 -19.11 8.17 -16.22
CA SER A 239 -18.62 9.52 -15.89
C SER A 239 -17.19 9.52 -15.34
N SER A 240 -16.35 8.63 -15.86
CA SER A 240 -15.00 8.37 -15.36
C SER A 240 -13.94 8.59 -16.42
N SER A 241 -12.81 9.12 -15.98
CA SER A 241 -11.58 9.30 -16.76
C SER A 241 -10.70 8.04 -16.78
N VAL A 242 -11.04 7.03 -15.96
CA VAL A 242 -10.39 5.72 -15.87
C VAL A 242 -11.43 4.63 -15.58
N PRO A 243 -12.38 4.41 -16.49
CA PRO A 243 -13.49 3.49 -16.24
C PRO A 243 -13.07 2.02 -16.19
N ILE A 244 -11.94 1.68 -16.81
CA ILE A 244 -11.39 0.34 -16.89
C ILE A 244 -9.87 0.38 -16.77
N MET A 245 -9.27 -0.60 -16.09
CA MET A 245 -7.81 -0.77 -16.00
C MET A 245 -7.42 -2.22 -16.25
N ARG A 246 -6.18 -2.45 -16.68
CA ARG A 246 -5.62 -3.81 -16.77
C ARG A 246 -5.20 -4.31 -15.38
N LEU A 247 -5.40 -5.59 -15.09
CA LEU A 247 -5.19 -6.17 -13.75
C LEU A 247 -3.79 -5.92 -13.15
N ASP A 248 -2.73 -6.16 -13.91
CA ASP A 248 -1.36 -6.00 -13.41
C ASP A 248 -1.03 -4.52 -13.11
N GLU A 249 -1.54 -3.61 -13.93
CA GLU A 249 -1.45 -2.17 -13.71
C GLU A 249 -2.29 -1.70 -12.52
N TRP A 250 -3.51 -2.23 -12.39
CA TRP A 250 -4.36 -2.03 -11.23
C TRP A 250 -3.61 -2.40 -9.94
N VAL A 251 -3.06 -3.61 -9.86
CA VAL A 251 -2.27 -4.07 -8.69
C VAL A 251 -1.05 -3.18 -8.46
N ALA A 252 -0.32 -2.82 -9.53
CA ALA A 252 0.89 -2.01 -9.43
C ALA A 252 0.64 -0.62 -8.83
N PHE A 253 -0.49 0.02 -9.16
CA PHE A 253 -0.76 1.39 -8.74
C PHE A 253 -1.74 1.52 -7.58
N THR A 254 -2.52 0.49 -7.25
CA THR A 254 -3.44 0.56 -6.11
C THR A 254 -2.90 -0.10 -4.86
N PHE A 255 -1.99 -1.07 -4.98
CA PHE A 255 -1.45 -1.84 -3.85
C PHE A 255 0.06 -1.62 -3.64
N SER A 256 0.55 -0.44 -4.00
CA SER A 256 1.93 0.00 -3.78
C SER A 256 1.99 1.50 -3.48
N THR A 257 3.05 1.92 -2.80
CA THR A 257 3.40 3.33 -2.55
C THR A 257 4.62 3.79 -3.33
N ILE A 258 5.32 2.90 -4.03
CA ILE A 258 6.49 3.22 -4.85
C ILE A 258 6.15 3.28 -6.33
N ASN A 259 7.06 3.85 -7.13
CA ASN A 259 6.88 4.04 -8.57
C ASN A 259 5.55 4.77 -8.90
N GLY A 260 5.08 5.53 -7.90
CA GLY A 260 3.84 6.29 -7.87
C GLY A 260 2.55 5.47 -7.81
N GLY A 261 2.58 4.30 -7.17
CA GLY A 261 1.37 3.74 -6.62
C GLY A 261 0.74 4.66 -5.55
N LEU A 262 -0.56 4.49 -5.37
CA LEU A 262 -1.47 5.36 -4.62
C LEU A 262 -2.09 4.64 -3.42
N TYR A 263 -1.42 3.60 -2.91
CA TYR A 263 -1.97 2.77 -1.83
C TYR A 263 -2.36 3.58 -0.59
N TYR A 264 -1.57 4.59 -0.20
CA TYR A 264 -1.92 5.43 0.95
C TYR A 264 -3.09 6.35 0.66
N GLU A 265 -3.10 7.00 -0.50
CA GLU A 265 -4.16 7.90 -0.91
C GLU A 265 -5.49 7.16 -1.01
N LEU A 266 -5.50 6.01 -1.69
CA LEU A 266 -6.70 5.18 -1.86
C LEU A 266 -7.21 4.66 -0.52
N THR A 267 -6.32 4.15 0.33
CA THR A 267 -6.71 3.65 1.67
C THR A 267 -7.16 4.78 2.61
N GLY A 268 -6.67 6.00 2.39
CA GLY A 268 -6.89 7.13 3.30
C GLY A 268 -5.91 7.12 4.47
N VAL A 269 -4.69 6.67 4.25
CA VAL A 269 -3.59 6.77 5.22
C VAL A 269 -3.20 8.23 5.40
N GLU A 270 -3.01 8.64 6.65
CA GLU A 270 -2.62 10.00 7.01
C GLU A 270 -1.10 10.16 6.90
N LYS A 271 -0.63 11.41 6.86
CA LYS A 271 0.82 11.69 6.76
C LYS A 271 1.62 11.34 8.02
N ASP A 272 0.94 11.19 9.15
CA ASP A 272 1.53 10.90 10.45
C ASP A 272 1.03 9.54 10.94
N LEU A 273 1.92 8.74 11.53
CA LEU A 273 1.58 7.40 12.03
C LEU A 273 0.44 7.45 13.05
N SER A 274 0.50 8.35 14.03
CA SER A 274 -0.51 8.46 15.09
C SER A 274 -1.89 8.80 14.56
N LYS A 275 -1.99 9.70 13.57
CA LYS A 275 -3.26 10.04 12.91
C LYS A 275 -3.81 8.87 12.12
N THR A 276 -2.92 8.10 11.46
CA THR A 276 -3.31 6.87 10.78
C THR A 276 -3.85 5.84 11.77
N VAL A 277 -3.13 5.58 12.87
CA VAL A 277 -3.61 4.68 13.93
C VAL A 277 -4.94 5.16 14.50
N ALA A 278 -5.12 6.47 14.73
CA ALA A 278 -6.37 7.02 15.24
C ALA A 278 -7.54 6.75 14.29
N ARG A 279 -7.31 6.93 12.99
CA ARG A 279 -8.31 6.71 11.94
C ARG A 279 -8.76 5.26 11.83
N PHE A 280 -7.82 4.30 11.89
CA PHE A 280 -8.14 2.89 11.60
C PHE A 280 -8.33 2.03 12.86
N ALA A 281 -7.65 2.36 13.96
CA ALA A 281 -7.66 1.60 15.21
C ALA A 281 -8.27 2.36 16.41
N GLY A 282 -8.68 3.61 16.21
CA GLY A 282 -9.28 4.43 17.25
C GLY A 282 -8.28 5.30 18.01
N ALA A 283 -8.78 6.36 18.63
CA ALA A 283 -7.98 7.34 19.35
C ALA A 283 -7.20 6.73 20.52
N ASP A 284 -7.72 5.69 21.17
CA ASP A 284 -7.07 5.03 22.29
C ASP A 284 -5.80 4.26 21.86
N ALA A 285 -5.83 3.57 20.71
CA ALA A 285 -4.64 2.93 20.14
C ALA A 285 -3.59 3.98 19.75
N ALA A 286 -4.03 5.09 19.14
CA ALA A 286 -3.13 6.18 18.76
C ALA A 286 -2.48 6.83 19.98
N GLU A 287 -3.24 7.06 21.05
CA GLU A 287 -2.72 7.57 22.31
C GLU A 287 -1.67 6.60 22.89
N LYS A 288 -1.95 5.29 22.93
CA LYS A 288 -0.98 4.29 23.40
C LYS A 288 0.32 4.33 22.58
N VAL A 289 0.24 4.41 21.25
CA VAL A 289 1.42 4.52 20.37
C VAL A 289 2.17 5.84 20.59
N LEU A 290 1.46 6.97 20.72
CA LEU A 290 2.06 8.27 20.98
C LEU A 290 2.77 8.29 22.34
N ARG A 291 2.11 7.82 23.39
CA ARG A 291 2.71 7.67 24.73
C ARG A 291 3.95 6.79 24.68
N ALA A 292 3.94 5.73 23.87
CA ALA A 292 5.12 4.89 23.65
C ALA A 292 6.27 5.68 23.04
N ASN A 293 6.02 6.37 21.95
CA ASN A 293 7.03 7.15 21.24
C ASN A 293 7.57 8.29 22.11
N GLU A 294 6.70 8.97 22.86
CA GLU A 294 7.10 10.01 23.83
C GLU A 294 7.93 9.45 24.98
N ALA A 295 7.52 8.30 25.54
CA ALA A 295 8.26 7.61 26.58
C ALA A 295 9.66 7.20 26.07
N PHE A 296 9.77 6.69 24.84
CA PHE A 296 11.06 6.36 24.23
C PHE A 296 11.95 7.59 24.03
N ARG A 297 11.41 8.70 23.48
CA ARG A 297 12.17 9.95 23.29
C ARG A 297 12.62 10.56 24.62
N LYS A 298 11.76 10.54 25.64
CA LYS A 298 12.10 11.03 26.98
C LYS A 298 13.13 10.12 27.65
N ALA A 299 12.99 8.81 27.48
CA ALA A 299 13.94 7.84 27.97
C ALA A 299 15.32 7.99 27.31
N GLU A 300 15.39 8.24 26.01
CA GLU A 300 16.63 8.54 25.28
C GLU A 300 17.34 9.78 25.85
N ARG A 301 16.60 10.84 26.17
CA ARG A 301 17.17 12.05 26.81
C ARG A 301 17.72 11.73 28.20
N LEU A 302 16.93 11.07 29.05
CA LEU A 302 17.33 10.73 30.42
C LEU A 302 18.51 9.74 30.44
N HIS A 303 18.54 8.80 29.49
CA HIS A 303 19.66 7.88 29.29
C HIS A 303 20.96 8.65 29.06
N ARG A 304 20.95 9.60 28.12
CA ARG A 304 22.10 10.47 27.82
C ARG A 304 22.51 11.32 29.01
N GLU A 305 21.56 11.92 29.71
CA GLU A 305 21.81 12.72 30.92
C GLU A 305 22.44 11.88 32.05
N SER A 306 22.11 10.59 32.11
CA SER A 306 22.70 9.63 33.06
C SER A 306 24.03 9.03 32.61
N GLY A 307 24.61 9.45 31.47
CA GLY A 307 25.82 8.85 30.94
C GLY A 307 25.67 7.38 30.53
N GLY A 308 24.44 6.96 30.24
CA GLY A 308 24.12 5.59 29.84
C GLY A 308 24.01 4.58 30.98
N GLU A 309 23.92 5.02 32.24
CA GLU A 309 23.85 4.12 33.40
C GLU A 309 22.57 3.27 33.48
N ARG A 310 21.47 3.71 32.85
CA ARG A 310 20.14 3.07 32.95
C ARG A 310 19.53 2.85 31.59
N SER A 311 18.69 1.83 31.42
CA SER A 311 18.14 1.58 30.09
C SER A 311 17.11 2.56 29.58
N ILE A 312 17.12 2.85 28.28
CA ILE A 312 16.00 3.50 27.58
C ILE A 312 14.71 2.71 27.84
N TYR A 313 14.78 1.38 27.89
CA TYR A 313 13.60 0.54 28.10
C TYR A 313 13.06 0.55 29.54
N ASP A 314 13.93 0.60 30.54
CA ASP A 314 13.59 0.70 31.96
C ASP A 314 13.08 2.09 32.26
N ILE A 315 13.75 3.13 31.74
CA ILE A 315 13.27 4.49 31.85
C ILE A 315 11.90 4.58 31.14
N ALA A 316 11.75 4.04 29.93
CA ALA A 316 10.46 4.04 29.23
C ALA A 316 9.39 3.22 29.95
N GLY A 317 9.73 2.10 30.60
CA GLY A 317 8.81 1.29 31.38
C GLY A 317 8.39 1.95 32.69
N GLU A 318 9.27 2.74 33.32
CA GLU A 318 8.92 3.60 34.45
C GLU A 318 8.03 4.78 34.02
N LEU A 319 8.23 5.29 32.81
CA LEU A 319 7.41 6.36 32.23
C LEU A 319 6.03 5.85 31.77
N ASP A 320 5.94 4.63 31.26
CA ASP A 320 4.69 3.98 30.85
C ASP A 320 4.73 2.46 31.11
N ALA A 321 4.19 2.07 32.28
CA ALA A 321 4.14 0.69 32.72
C ALA A 321 3.15 -0.18 31.93
N GLU A 322 2.17 0.41 31.23
CA GLU A 322 1.22 -0.34 30.39
C GLU A 322 1.97 -0.90 29.18
N LEU A 323 2.72 -0.04 28.51
CA LEU A 323 3.49 -0.39 27.31
C LEU A 323 4.66 -1.31 27.60
N SER A 324 5.17 -1.32 28.82
CA SER A 324 6.16 -2.31 29.24
C SER A 324 5.69 -3.75 29.06
N LYS A 325 4.38 -4.02 29.03
CA LYS A 325 3.86 -5.40 28.93
C LYS A 325 3.59 -5.82 27.50
N SER A 326 3.74 -4.92 26.53
CA SER A 326 3.31 -5.15 25.15
C SER A 326 4.45 -5.05 24.14
N LYS A 327 5.69 -5.23 24.60
CA LYS A 327 6.90 -5.15 23.80
C LYS A 327 7.54 -6.53 23.64
N ALA A 328 8.15 -6.74 22.48
CA ALA A 328 9.03 -7.87 22.23
C ALA A 328 10.31 -7.37 21.55
N LEU A 329 11.47 -7.82 22.04
CA LEU A 329 12.74 -7.57 21.38
C LEU A 329 13.12 -8.78 20.54
N ILE A 330 13.41 -8.53 19.27
CA ILE A 330 14.02 -9.51 18.36
C ILE A 330 15.47 -9.07 18.17
N THR A 331 16.42 -9.95 18.48
CA THR A 331 17.87 -9.67 18.36
C THR A 331 18.41 -9.89 16.95
N GLU A 332 17.80 -10.80 16.19
CA GLU A 332 18.13 -11.05 14.78
C GLU A 332 16.86 -11.16 13.92
N SER A 333 16.51 -10.08 13.23
CA SER A 333 15.36 -10.04 12.33
C SER A 333 15.69 -10.63 10.96
N GLY A 334 14.82 -11.50 10.44
CA GLY A 334 14.92 -11.97 9.06
C GLY A 334 14.65 -10.92 7.97
N VAL A 335 14.17 -9.72 8.34
CA VAL A 335 13.87 -8.61 7.41
C VAL A 335 14.99 -7.57 7.37
N THR A 336 15.61 -7.29 8.52
CA THR A 336 16.65 -6.25 8.66
C THR A 336 18.04 -6.85 8.85
N GLY A 337 18.16 -8.14 9.18
CA GLY A 337 19.42 -8.75 9.63
C GLY A 337 19.93 -8.19 10.96
N ARG A 338 19.11 -7.40 11.66
CA ARG A 338 19.46 -6.62 12.86
C ARG A 338 18.38 -6.77 13.92
N GLN A 339 18.68 -6.23 15.10
CA GLN A 339 17.70 -6.10 16.16
C GLN A 339 16.51 -5.24 15.71
N ARG A 340 15.32 -5.57 16.22
CA ARG A 340 14.11 -4.76 16.09
C ARG A 340 13.25 -4.84 17.34
N LEU A 341 12.53 -3.76 17.63
CA LEU A 341 11.54 -3.72 18.70
C LEU A 341 10.14 -3.83 18.11
N CYS A 342 9.33 -4.73 18.62
CA CYS A 342 7.90 -4.83 18.31
C CYS A 342 7.10 -4.27 19.49
N LEU A 343 6.17 -3.37 19.21
CA LEU A 343 5.15 -2.87 20.12
C LEU A 343 3.78 -3.35 19.66
N PHE A 344 3.03 -3.95 20.55
CA PHE A 344 1.65 -4.34 20.32
C PHE A 344 0.71 -3.44 21.11
N VAL A 345 -0.37 -2.98 20.49
CA VAL A 345 -1.47 -2.32 21.20
C VAL A 345 -2.79 -2.82 20.63
N ALA A 346 -3.83 -2.84 21.47
CA ALA A 346 -5.19 -3.10 21.03
C ALA A 346 -5.94 -1.78 20.85
N GLY A 347 -6.67 -1.67 19.75
CA GLY A 347 -7.61 -0.59 19.46
C GLY A 347 -9.06 -0.95 19.78
N THR A 348 -9.94 0.04 19.64
CA THR A 348 -11.38 -0.06 19.97
C THR A 348 -12.31 0.22 18.79
N ALA A 349 -11.76 0.46 17.60
CA ALA A 349 -12.53 0.74 16.39
C ALA A 349 -13.19 -0.51 15.78
N THR A 350 -12.78 -1.73 16.14
CA THR A 350 -13.48 -2.97 15.74
C THR A 350 -14.34 -3.50 16.87
N SER A 351 -15.54 -3.99 16.55
CA SER A 351 -16.41 -4.66 17.51
C SER A 351 -15.71 -5.87 18.13
N PRO A 352 -15.77 -6.10 19.45
CA PRO A 352 -15.19 -7.29 20.07
C PRO A 352 -15.70 -8.62 19.49
N ALA A 353 -16.89 -8.62 18.88
CA ALA A 353 -17.46 -9.80 18.21
C ALA A 353 -16.78 -10.14 16.88
N ASP A 354 -16.17 -9.15 16.22
CA ASP A 354 -15.52 -9.31 14.92
C ASP A 354 -14.04 -9.72 15.06
N GLY A 355 -13.44 -9.46 16.22
CA GLY A 355 -12.11 -9.97 16.57
C GLY A 355 -11.26 -8.96 17.36
N LEU A 356 -9.98 -9.31 17.53
CA LEU A 356 -9.00 -8.42 18.15
C LEU A 356 -8.54 -7.37 17.13
N GLN A 357 -8.74 -6.09 17.45
CA GLN A 357 -8.12 -5.01 16.68
C GLN A 357 -6.67 -4.81 17.13
N LEU A 358 -5.78 -5.65 16.59
CA LEU A 358 -4.37 -5.57 16.86
C LEU A 358 -3.70 -4.48 16.00
N VAL A 359 -2.86 -3.69 16.65
CA VAL A 359 -1.87 -2.81 16.02
C VAL A 359 -0.50 -3.31 16.44
N ALA A 360 0.34 -3.67 15.47
CA ALA A 360 1.74 -3.97 15.71
C ALA A 360 2.60 -2.88 15.07
N VAL A 361 3.48 -2.26 15.85
CA VAL A 361 4.44 -1.26 15.39
C VAL A 361 5.84 -1.81 15.59
N THR A 362 6.65 -1.78 14.55
CA THR A 362 8.04 -2.22 14.59
C THR A 362 8.97 -1.03 14.45
N TYR A 363 10.03 -1.00 15.25
CA TYR A 363 11.04 0.05 15.24
C TYR A 363 12.39 -0.55 14.86
N ASP A 364 12.86 -0.19 13.68
CA ASP A 364 13.99 -0.82 13.02
C ASP A 364 15.22 0.11 13.04
N ILE A 365 16.40 -0.46 13.27
CA ILE A 365 17.69 0.26 13.27
C ILE A 365 18.35 0.07 11.91
N ALA A 366 19.01 1.12 11.42
CA ALA A 366 19.77 1.06 10.19
C ALA A 366 21.06 0.23 10.29
N GLU A 367 21.45 -0.41 9.19
CA GLU A 367 22.66 -1.23 9.04
C GLU A 367 23.95 -0.44 9.28
N ASP A 368 23.95 0.86 8.95
CA ASP A 368 25.07 1.78 9.15
C ASP A 368 25.13 2.36 10.56
N ASN A 369 24.25 1.93 11.48
CA ASN A 369 24.42 2.20 12.89
C ASN A 369 25.58 1.36 13.45
N THR A 370 26.74 2.00 13.59
CA THR A 370 27.96 1.40 14.13
C THR A 370 28.13 1.62 15.64
N ASP A 371 27.16 2.21 16.33
CA ASP A 371 27.28 2.45 17.77
C ASP A 371 27.21 1.12 18.53
N PRO A 372 28.29 0.68 19.21
CA PRO A 372 28.27 -0.56 19.96
C PRO A 372 27.29 -0.53 21.14
N ASN A 373 26.84 0.64 21.58
CA ASN A 373 25.79 0.77 22.58
C ASN A 373 24.38 0.60 21.99
N ALA A 374 24.21 0.67 20.67
CA ALA A 374 22.93 0.38 20.03
C ALA A 374 22.69 -1.13 19.83
N ASP A 375 23.67 -1.98 20.16
CA ASP A 375 23.56 -3.44 20.17
C ASP A 375 22.87 -3.89 21.48
N PRO A 376 21.62 -4.36 21.42
CA PRO A 376 20.90 -4.77 22.61
C PRO A 376 21.48 -6.03 23.23
N GLN A 377 22.33 -6.82 22.56
CA GLN A 377 23.03 -7.93 23.21
C GLN A 377 24.17 -7.45 24.12
N ARG A 378 24.82 -6.32 23.77
CA ARG A 378 25.91 -5.73 24.57
C ARG A 378 25.39 -4.79 25.63
N ASN A 379 24.36 -4.04 25.25
CA ASN A 379 23.76 -3.06 26.09
C ASN A 379 22.24 -3.24 25.98
N LEU A 380 21.74 -4.24 26.71
CA LEU A 380 20.31 -4.51 26.91
C LEU A 380 19.58 -3.25 27.40
N THR A 381 20.37 -2.29 27.89
CA THR A 381 19.89 -1.02 28.36
C THR A 381 19.69 0.04 27.26
N THR A 382 20.29 -0.11 26.09
CA THR A 382 20.41 1.01 25.15
C THR A 382 19.88 0.62 23.77
N TYR A 383 18.79 1.25 23.37
CA TYR A 383 18.26 1.19 22.00
C TYR A 383 18.06 2.62 21.53
N GLU A 384 19.18 3.24 21.15
CA GLU A 384 19.29 4.69 21.13
C GLU A 384 18.46 5.37 20.05
N LYS A 385 18.29 4.78 18.86
CA LYS A 385 17.58 5.41 17.73
C LYS A 385 17.05 4.35 16.78
N TYR A 386 15.76 4.41 16.45
CA TYR A 386 15.23 3.75 15.26
C TYR A 386 15.35 4.68 14.07
N ASN A 387 15.48 4.13 12.87
CA ASN A 387 15.66 4.86 11.62
C ASN A 387 14.40 4.82 10.75
N GLY A 388 13.50 3.87 11.02
CA GLY A 388 12.20 3.73 10.40
C GLY A 388 11.47 2.53 10.99
N GLY A 389 10.36 2.16 10.38
CA GLY A 389 9.59 1.02 10.85
C GLY A 389 8.37 0.71 9.99
N GLU A 390 7.68 -0.33 10.40
CA GLU A 390 6.39 -0.76 9.85
C GLU A 390 5.33 -0.79 10.96
N ALA A 391 4.14 -0.29 10.67
CA ALA A 391 2.93 -0.53 11.44
C ALA A 391 1.94 -1.37 10.64
N ILE A 392 1.36 -2.39 11.28
CA ILE A 392 0.33 -3.27 10.72
C ILE A 392 -0.90 -3.16 11.61
N LEU A 393 -2.04 -2.86 11.00
CA LEU A 393 -3.29 -2.60 11.70
C LEU A 393 -4.39 -3.52 11.16
N ALA A 394 -5.12 -4.17 12.05
CA ALA A 394 -6.37 -4.83 11.69
C ALA A 394 -7.46 -3.77 11.40
N MET A 395 -7.95 -3.74 10.16
CA MET A 395 -9.04 -2.87 9.73
C MET A 395 -10.40 -3.39 10.21
N GLN A 396 -11.40 -2.51 10.20
CA GLN A 396 -12.77 -2.87 10.64
C GLN A 396 -13.43 -3.96 9.79
N ASN A 397 -13.04 -4.11 8.52
CA ASN A 397 -13.51 -5.19 7.65
C ASN A 397 -12.69 -6.49 7.80
N GLY A 398 -11.73 -6.52 8.73
CA GLY A 398 -10.84 -7.65 8.97
C GLY A 398 -9.63 -7.73 8.04
N MET A 399 -9.52 -6.86 7.02
CA MET A 399 -8.29 -6.76 6.21
C MET A 399 -7.14 -6.15 7.01
N LEU A 400 -5.91 -6.23 6.51
CA LEU A 400 -4.75 -5.59 7.12
C LEU A 400 -4.34 -4.34 6.37
N LEU A 401 -4.08 -3.28 7.13
CA LEU A 401 -3.44 -2.06 6.68
C LEU A 401 -1.95 -2.12 7.06
N TYR A 402 -1.09 -1.95 6.05
CA TYR A 402 0.35 -1.81 6.22
C TYR A 402 0.76 -0.35 6.06
N VAL A 403 1.65 0.15 6.92
CA VAL A 403 2.17 1.52 6.89
C VAL A 403 3.66 1.48 7.20
N VAL A 404 4.47 2.19 6.43
CA VAL A 404 5.90 2.39 6.74
C VAL A 404 6.16 3.85 7.08
N PHE A 405 7.05 4.08 8.05
CA PHE A 405 7.32 5.41 8.61
C PHE A 405 8.81 5.64 8.88
N ASP A 406 9.21 6.90 8.97
CA ASP A 406 10.58 7.33 9.30
C ASP A 406 10.80 7.51 10.82
N ALA A 407 12.03 7.85 11.22
CA ALA A 407 12.36 8.14 12.61
C ALA A 407 11.59 9.33 13.25
N GLN A 408 10.82 10.10 12.47
CA GLN A 408 9.95 11.18 12.94
C GLN A 408 8.47 10.78 12.94
N ASP A 409 8.17 9.49 12.78
CA ASP A 409 6.82 8.93 12.68
C ASP A 409 6.03 9.47 11.47
N ARG A 410 6.72 10.05 10.49
CA ARG A 410 6.09 10.48 9.24
C ARG A 410 5.93 9.26 8.35
N VAL A 411 4.76 9.12 7.77
CA VAL A 411 4.48 8.08 6.79
C VAL A 411 5.27 8.35 5.52
N ILE A 412 6.03 7.36 5.07
CA ILE A 412 6.92 7.45 3.90
C ILE A 412 6.54 6.41 2.85
N ALA A 413 6.93 6.66 1.60
CA ALA A 413 6.60 5.75 0.49
C ALA A 413 7.37 4.42 0.54
N SER A 414 8.57 4.41 1.11
CA SER A 414 9.38 3.21 1.31
C SER A 414 10.33 3.42 2.46
N VAL A 415 10.62 2.36 3.21
CA VAL A 415 11.69 2.33 4.22
C VAL A 415 13.04 2.58 3.52
N PRO A 416 13.98 3.32 4.13
CA PRO A 416 15.33 3.47 3.58
C PRO A 416 16.00 2.11 3.35
N ASP A 417 16.79 1.98 2.27
CA ASP A 417 17.41 0.71 1.89
C ASP A 417 18.35 0.18 2.98
N ASN A 418 19.02 1.04 3.74
CA ASN A 418 19.88 0.63 4.85
C ASN A 418 19.09 0.24 6.12
N VAL A 419 17.76 0.13 6.10
CA VAL A 419 16.96 -0.21 7.30
C VAL A 419 16.27 -1.56 7.15
N ALA A 420 15.65 -1.85 6.01
CA ALA A 420 14.91 -3.10 5.80
C ALA A 420 14.88 -3.53 4.34
N HIS A 421 14.82 -4.85 4.11
CA HIS A 421 14.82 -5.43 2.77
C HIS A 421 13.71 -6.46 2.54
N ASP A 422 13.01 -6.34 1.42
CA ASP A 422 12.11 -7.36 0.88
C ASP A 422 12.91 -8.39 0.06
N PHE A 423 13.46 -9.39 0.74
CA PHE A 423 14.11 -10.52 0.08
C PHE A 423 13.12 -11.43 -0.66
N ARG A 424 11.80 -11.28 -0.45
CA ARG A 424 10.77 -12.09 -1.10
C ARG A 424 10.50 -11.63 -2.53
N ALA A 425 10.73 -10.36 -2.86
CA ALA A 425 10.61 -9.85 -4.22
C ALA A 425 11.36 -10.72 -5.24
N ARG A 426 12.63 -11.06 -4.96
CA ARG A 426 13.47 -11.91 -5.83
C ARG A 426 13.07 -13.38 -5.85
N GLN A 427 12.41 -13.86 -4.79
CA GLN A 427 11.89 -15.23 -4.72
C GLN A 427 10.64 -15.39 -5.58
N VAL A 428 9.84 -14.34 -5.70
CA VAL A 428 8.68 -14.30 -6.61
C VAL A 428 9.15 -14.07 -8.06
N ARG A 429 10.02 -13.07 -8.28
CA ARG A 429 10.57 -12.75 -9.61
C ARG A 429 12.08 -12.51 -9.55
N SER A 430 12.84 -13.46 -10.10
CA SER A 430 14.31 -13.44 -10.06
C SER A 430 14.97 -12.20 -10.69
N ASN A 431 14.31 -11.55 -11.66
CA ASN A 431 14.74 -10.33 -12.33
C ASN A 431 14.32 -9.04 -11.60
N ALA A 432 13.65 -9.12 -10.45
CA ALA A 432 13.30 -7.95 -9.66
C ALA A 432 14.57 -7.22 -9.19
N SER A 433 14.74 -5.97 -9.64
CA SER A 433 15.94 -5.18 -9.36
C SER A 433 15.88 -4.39 -8.05
N THR A 434 14.79 -4.51 -7.29
CA THR A 434 14.55 -3.78 -6.04
C THR A 434 14.37 -4.75 -4.88
N THR A 435 14.83 -4.34 -3.70
CA THR A 435 14.54 -4.98 -2.40
C THR A 435 13.93 -3.98 -1.42
N ARG A 436 13.50 -2.80 -1.91
CA ARG A 436 12.81 -1.78 -1.11
C ARG A 436 11.58 -2.35 -0.41
N VAL A 437 11.45 -2.07 0.88
CA VAL A 437 10.23 -2.33 1.65
C VAL A 437 9.28 -1.14 1.51
N PHE A 438 8.04 -1.40 1.12
CA PHE A 438 7.00 -0.37 0.93
C PHE A 438 5.61 -0.91 1.28
N SER A 439 4.68 -0.02 1.59
CA SER A 439 3.36 -0.42 2.06
C SER A 439 2.44 -1.02 1.00
N GLY A 440 1.51 -1.86 1.45
CA GLY A 440 0.65 -2.67 0.60
C GLY A 440 1.37 -3.96 0.24
N LEU A 441 1.83 -4.08 -1.01
CA LEU A 441 2.32 -5.34 -1.54
C LEU A 441 3.57 -5.89 -0.85
N SER A 442 4.63 -5.10 -0.67
CA SER A 442 5.90 -5.63 -0.15
C SER A 442 5.73 -6.16 1.28
N CYS A 443 5.03 -5.39 2.12
CA CYS A 443 4.60 -5.82 3.44
C CYS A 443 3.77 -7.12 3.37
N ALA A 444 2.67 -7.14 2.61
CA ALA A 444 1.82 -8.33 2.48
C ALA A 444 2.63 -9.55 1.99
N ASN A 445 3.50 -9.38 0.99
CA ASN A 445 4.33 -10.43 0.42
C ASN A 445 5.27 -11.03 1.47
N CYS A 446 5.89 -10.21 2.31
CA CYS A 446 6.68 -10.69 3.44
C CYS A 446 5.83 -11.42 4.48
N HIS A 447 4.69 -10.84 4.85
CA HIS A 447 3.84 -11.30 5.95
C HIS A 447 3.05 -12.58 5.62
N ASP A 448 2.65 -12.76 4.36
CA ASP A 448 1.94 -13.94 3.86
C ASP A 448 2.85 -14.95 3.15
N PHE A 449 4.16 -14.71 3.09
CA PHE A 449 5.08 -15.62 2.42
C PHE A 449 5.02 -17.04 2.98
N VAL A 450 4.76 -17.19 4.27
CA VAL A 450 4.59 -18.49 4.94
C VAL A 450 3.10 -18.70 5.18
N GLU A 451 2.57 -19.85 4.75
CA GLU A 451 1.12 -20.06 4.69
C GLU A 451 0.43 -19.93 6.05
N LYS A 452 1.05 -20.44 7.12
CA LYS A 452 0.51 -20.40 8.48
C LYS A 452 0.54 -19.00 9.13
N ASN A 453 1.18 -18.03 8.50
CA ASN A 453 1.36 -16.71 9.12
C ASN A 453 0.14 -15.81 8.93
N TRP A 454 -0.67 -16.03 7.87
CA TRP A 454 -1.92 -15.29 7.61
C TRP A 454 -1.80 -13.80 7.94
N GLY A 455 -0.91 -13.10 7.24
CA GLY A 455 -0.68 -11.66 7.38
C GLY A 455 0.07 -11.21 8.63
N TRP A 456 0.32 -12.08 9.61
CA TRP A 456 1.05 -11.76 10.83
C TRP A 456 2.24 -12.69 11.02
N GLN A 457 3.47 -12.17 10.86
CA GLN A 457 4.67 -12.96 11.16
C GLN A 457 4.74 -13.35 12.64
N PRO A 458 5.26 -14.54 12.98
CA PRO A 458 5.58 -14.87 14.36
C PRO A 458 6.61 -13.86 14.90
N VAL A 459 6.45 -13.49 16.17
CA VAL A 459 7.38 -12.63 16.89
C VAL A 459 7.91 -13.40 18.07
N VAL A 460 9.23 -13.41 18.21
CA VAL A 460 9.93 -13.92 19.38
C VAL A 460 10.24 -12.77 20.32
N ASN A 461 10.37 -13.08 21.60
CA ASN A 461 10.87 -12.13 22.59
C ASN A 461 12.16 -12.66 23.21
N ASP A 462 13.27 -12.44 22.52
CA ASP A 462 14.59 -12.93 22.94
C ASP A 462 14.95 -12.40 24.33
N MET A 463 14.52 -11.17 24.65
CA MET A 463 14.70 -10.58 25.98
C MET A 463 13.94 -11.34 27.06
N ALA A 464 12.70 -11.80 26.81
CA ALA A 464 11.95 -12.63 27.74
C ALA A 464 12.68 -13.95 28.03
N TYR A 465 13.25 -14.55 26.98
CA TYR A 465 14.03 -15.78 27.07
C TYR A 465 15.30 -15.59 27.90
N ASP A 466 16.06 -14.53 27.64
CA ASP A 466 17.33 -14.27 28.33
C ASP A 466 17.12 -13.92 29.81
N LEU A 467 16.04 -13.21 30.14
CA LEU A 467 15.70 -12.82 31.51
C LEU A 467 15.20 -13.98 32.40
N GLN A 468 14.92 -15.16 31.82
CA GLN A 468 14.60 -16.37 32.62
C GLN A 468 15.81 -16.89 33.42
N SER A 469 17.04 -16.50 33.06
CA SER A 469 18.26 -16.98 33.69
C SER A 469 19.08 -15.85 34.30
N VAL A 470 19.00 -15.68 35.62
CA VAL A 470 19.75 -14.66 36.38
C VAL A 470 21.27 -14.74 36.13
N THR A 471 21.79 -15.94 35.86
CA THR A 471 23.22 -16.19 35.57
C THR A 471 23.69 -15.69 34.20
N ARG A 472 22.80 -15.45 33.24
CA ARG A 472 23.17 -14.97 31.90
C ARG A 472 23.39 -13.46 31.83
N PHE A 473 22.73 -12.72 32.73
CA PHE A 473 22.74 -11.25 32.75
C PHE A 473 23.78 -10.65 33.69
N LEU A 474 24.18 -11.38 34.73
CA LEU A 474 25.17 -10.94 35.70
C LEU A 474 26.59 -11.22 35.17
N GLY A 475 27.04 -10.46 34.17
CA GLY A 475 28.46 -10.43 33.81
C GLY A 475 29.34 -9.95 34.97
N ASP A 476 30.65 -10.22 34.87
CA ASP A 476 31.77 -9.95 35.81
C ASP A 476 31.99 -8.46 36.18
N ARG A 477 30.94 -7.67 36.34
CA ARG A 477 31.01 -6.30 36.88
C ARG A 477 30.93 -6.35 38.39
N ASP A 478 31.99 -5.84 39.02
CA ASP A 478 32.25 -5.57 40.43
C ASP A 478 31.09 -5.80 41.44
N ASP A 479 31.39 -6.57 42.48
CA ASP A 479 30.45 -7.20 43.42
C ASP A 479 29.72 -6.23 44.36
N SER A 480 30.08 -4.94 44.35
CA SER A 480 29.63 -3.94 45.32
C SER A 480 28.17 -3.45 45.15
N ARG A 481 27.44 -3.87 44.10
CA ARG A 481 26.04 -3.44 43.81
C ARG A 481 25.02 -4.57 43.56
N LYS A 482 25.24 -5.78 44.09
CA LYS A 482 24.40 -6.98 43.80
C LYS A 482 22.88 -6.80 44.04
N SER A 483 22.46 -6.08 45.09
CA SER A 483 21.03 -5.92 45.41
C SER A 483 20.27 -5.03 44.43
N ASP A 484 20.95 -4.04 43.85
CA ASP A 484 20.34 -3.12 42.89
C ASP A 484 20.17 -3.79 41.53
N LYS A 485 21.14 -4.65 41.14
CA LYS A 485 21.07 -5.45 39.92
C LYS A 485 19.89 -6.42 39.88
N LEU A 486 19.57 -7.07 41.00
CA LEU A 486 18.41 -7.98 41.04
C LEU A 486 17.10 -7.21 40.84
N LYS A 487 16.97 -6.02 41.45
CA LYS A 487 15.78 -5.16 41.27
C LYS A 487 15.67 -4.60 39.86
N GLU A 488 16.79 -4.32 39.21
CA GLU A 488 16.85 -3.91 37.80
C GLU A 488 16.44 -5.08 36.89
N LEU A 489 17.01 -6.27 37.09
CA LEU A 489 16.65 -7.47 36.32
C LEU A 489 15.17 -7.84 36.47
N GLN A 490 14.62 -7.72 37.68
CA GLN A 490 13.18 -7.93 37.91
C GLN A 490 12.31 -6.89 37.20
N ARG A 491 12.77 -5.63 37.10
CA ARG A 491 12.08 -4.58 36.35
C ARG A 491 12.12 -4.86 34.85
N LEU A 492 13.28 -5.20 34.30
CA LEU A 492 13.43 -5.63 32.91
C LEU A 492 12.55 -6.84 32.59
N ALA A 493 12.53 -7.85 33.47
CA ALA A 493 11.69 -9.05 33.29
C ALA A 493 10.19 -8.73 33.29
N ALA A 494 9.77 -7.75 34.08
CA ALA A 494 8.40 -7.25 34.03
C ALA A 494 8.09 -6.51 32.71
N ASN A 495 9.07 -5.79 32.16
CA ASN A 495 8.98 -5.00 30.92
C ASN A 495 9.12 -5.83 29.63
N TYR A 496 9.43 -7.12 29.72
CA TYR A 496 9.50 -8.05 28.59
C TYR A 496 8.80 -9.36 28.93
N LYS A 497 7.76 -9.29 29.75
CA LYS A 497 7.11 -10.48 30.31
C LYS A 497 6.46 -11.38 29.25
N ALA A 498 6.04 -10.81 28.12
CA ALA A 498 5.35 -11.56 27.08
C ALA A 498 6.29 -12.62 26.47
N ASP A 499 6.07 -13.89 26.83
CA ASP A 499 6.81 -14.99 26.25
C ASP A 499 6.29 -15.36 24.85
N ASP A 500 7.03 -16.21 24.14
CA ASP A 500 6.72 -16.62 22.77
C ASP A 500 5.33 -17.27 22.64
N ASN A 501 4.85 -17.98 23.66
CA ASN A 501 3.53 -18.61 23.63
C ASN A 501 2.43 -17.56 23.76
N GLN A 502 2.59 -16.59 24.66
CA GLN A 502 1.64 -15.48 24.81
C GLN A 502 1.55 -14.62 23.55
N LEU A 503 2.69 -14.34 22.93
CA LEU A 503 2.74 -13.62 21.65
C LEU A 503 2.11 -14.43 20.52
N ALA A 504 2.41 -15.73 20.43
CA ALA A 504 1.79 -16.62 19.46
C ALA A 504 0.26 -16.68 19.62
N ASP A 505 -0.24 -16.85 20.84
CA ASP A 505 -1.69 -16.89 21.14
C ASP A 505 -2.39 -15.58 20.75
N MET A 506 -1.77 -14.43 21.00
CA MET A 506 -2.29 -13.13 20.60
C MET A 506 -2.34 -13.00 19.07
N LEU A 507 -1.25 -13.36 18.39
CA LEU A 507 -1.17 -13.28 16.92
C LEU A 507 -2.14 -14.26 16.26
N ASP A 508 -2.30 -15.48 16.78
CA ASP A 508 -3.27 -16.45 16.26
C ASP A 508 -4.71 -15.92 16.32
N ARG A 509 -5.06 -15.17 17.37
CA ARG A 509 -6.36 -14.48 17.47
C ARG A 509 -6.54 -13.35 16.46
N ALA A 510 -5.45 -12.72 15.99
CA ALA A 510 -5.48 -11.69 14.95
C ALA A 510 -5.43 -12.27 13.52
N ARG A 511 -4.76 -13.40 13.34
CA ARG A 511 -4.64 -14.14 12.06
C ARG A 511 -5.98 -14.67 11.56
N LEU A 512 -6.81 -15.23 12.46
CA LEU A 512 -8.07 -15.85 12.08
C LEU A 512 -9.08 -14.87 11.46
N PRO A 513 -9.36 -13.69 12.05
CA PRO A 513 -10.20 -12.67 11.42
C PRO A 513 -9.70 -12.25 10.03
N TYR A 514 -8.39 -12.05 9.88
CA TYR A 514 -7.80 -11.69 8.59
C TYR A 514 -8.00 -12.79 7.55
N GLN A 515 -7.66 -14.03 7.87
CA GLN A 515 -7.85 -15.15 6.94
C GLN A 515 -9.33 -15.35 6.57
N LYS A 516 -10.25 -15.14 7.52
CA LYS A 516 -11.69 -15.15 7.26
C LYS A 516 -12.09 -14.02 6.30
N ALA A 517 -11.62 -12.79 6.52
CA ALA A 517 -11.89 -11.65 5.66
C ALA A 517 -11.38 -11.89 4.23
N VAL A 518 -10.17 -12.43 4.08
CA VAL A 518 -9.61 -12.78 2.78
C VAL A 518 -10.42 -13.87 2.08
N PHE A 519 -10.82 -14.93 2.80
CA PHE A 519 -11.70 -15.96 2.24
C PHE A 519 -13.05 -15.39 1.81
N LEU A 520 -13.65 -14.52 2.64
CA LEU A 520 -14.89 -13.86 2.30
C LEU A 520 -14.75 -12.96 1.08
N ALA A 521 -13.66 -12.22 0.92
CA ALA A 521 -13.45 -11.37 -0.25
C ALA A 521 -13.21 -12.21 -1.53
N THR A 522 -12.28 -13.15 -1.44
CA THR A 522 -11.64 -13.75 -2.62
C THR A 522 -12.07 -15.18 -2.95
N ASN A 523 -12.75 -15.85 -2.02
CA ASN A 523 -13.01 -17.29 -2.02
C ASN A 523 -11.75 -18.18 -1.95
N GLU A 524 -10.58 -17.59 -1.68
CA GLU A 524 -9.33 -18.33 -1.49
C GLU A 524 -9.16 -18.73 -0.02
N ARG A 525 -8.73 -19.98 0.21
CA ARG A 525 -8.57 -20.53 1.56
C ARG A 525 -7.36 -19.99 2.32
N SER A 526 -6.48 -19.29 1.62
CA SER A 526 -5.20 -18.83 2.14
C SER A 526 -4.84 -17.48 1.54
N SER A 527 -4.56 -16.50 2.40
CA SER A 527 -4.08 -15.17 2.00
C SER A 527 -2.79 -15.24 1.19
N ARG A 528 -1.90 -16.18 1.51
CA ARG A 528 -0.68 -16.46 0.75
C ARG A 528 -0.94 -16.64 -0.75
N VAL A 529 -1.95 -17.42 -1.12
CA VAL A 529 -2.23 -17.71 -2.53
C VAL A 529 -2.56 -16.43 -3.29
N VAL A 530 -3.38 -15.56 -2.69
CA VAL A 530 -3.75 -14.28 -3.29
C VAL A 530 -2.55 -13.33 -3.36
N VAL A 531 -1.84 -13.17 -2.24
CA VAL A 531 -0.70 -12.26 -2.15
C VAL A 531 0.44 -12.65 -3.07
N GLN A 532 0.73 -13.94 -3.24
CA GLN A 532 1.74 -14.40 -4.19
C GLN A 532 1.35 -14.07 -5.64
N ARG A 533 0.05 -14.17 -5.99
CA ARG A 533 -0.44 -13.75 -7.31
C ARG A 533 -0.36 -12.24 -7.49
N LEU A 534 -0.67 -11.45 -6.46
CA LEU A 534 -0.48 -9.99 -6.47
C LEU A 534 0.99 -9.63 -6.68
N ALA A 535 1.91 -10.32 -5.98
CA ALA A 535 3.34 -10.11 -6.11
C ALA A 535 3.83 -10.48 -7.53
N ASP A 536 3.34 -11.59 -8.08
CA ASP A 536 3.65 -12.01 -9.44
C ASP A 536 3.20 -10.96 -10.47
N SER A 537 1.96 -10.48 -10.37
CA SER A 537 1.41 -9.43 -11.25
C SER A 537 2.18 -8.11 -11.14
N HIS A 538 2.46 -7.65 -9.92
CA HIS A 538 3.17 -6.38 -9.70
C HIS A 538 4.61 -6.44 -10.21
N TRP A 539 5.35 -7.49 -9.87
CA TRP A 539 6.75 -7.60 -10.29
C TRP A 539 6.86 -7.91 -11.78
N GLY A 540 5.93 -8.69 -12.34
CA GLY A 540 5.81 -8.88 -13.78
C GLY A 540 5.58 -7.55 -14.52
N TYR A 541 4.68 -6.70 -14.01
CA TYR A 541 4.42 -5.37 -14.58
C TYR A 541 5.68 -4.51 -14.69
N TRP A 542 6.58 -4.54 -13.70
CA TRP A 542 7.79 -3.71 -13.71
C TRP A 542 8.98 -4.34 -14.44
N TYR A 543 9.12 -5.66 -14.43
CA TYR A 543 10.39 -6.33 -14.76
C TYR A 543 10.34 -7.30 -15.93
N ASP A 544 9.16 -7.83 -16.32
CA ASP A 544 9.10 -8.83 -17.38
C ASP A 544 9.30 -8.22 -18.76
N ALA A 545 10.40 -8.55 -19.44
CA ALA A 545 10.66 -8.02 -20.76
C ALA A 545 9.53 -8.34 -21.75
N VAL A 546 9.10 -7.34 -22.51
CA VAL A 546 8.07 -7.48 -23.53
C VAL A 546 8.75 -8.00 -24.80
N SER A 547 8.49 -9.27 -25.12
CA SER A 547 8.90 -9.90 -26.37
C SER A 547 7.88 -9.61 -27.49
N PRO A 548 8.19 -9.91 -28.77
CA PRO A 548 7.20 -9.81 -29.84
C PRO A 548 5.92 -10.60 -29.57
N VAL A 549 6.03 -11.79 -28.94
CA VAL A 549 4.89 -12.62 -28.55
C VAL A 549 4.05 -11.91 -27.50
N GLN A 550 4.68 -11.33 -26.47
CA GLN A 550 3.94 -10.61 -25.44
C GLN A 550 3.27 -9.35 -26.00
N ALA A 551 3.96 -8.61 -26.88
CA ALA A 551 3.38 -7.45 -27.56
C ALA A 551 2.16 -7.85 -28.40
N ALA A 552 2.24 -8.95 -29.15
CA ALA A 552 1.10 -9.50 -29.89
C ALA A 552 -0.08 -9.87 -28.98
N ILE A 553 0.20 -10.53 -27.86
CA ILE A 553 -0.82 -10.90 -26.85
C ILE A 553 -1.48 -9.65 -26.27
N ASP A 554 -0.71 -8.63 -25.92
CA ASP A 554 -1.21 -7.35 -25.41
C ASP A 554 -2.11 -6.62 -26.44
N LEU A 555 -1.88 -6.86 -27.73
CA LEU A 555 -2.70 -6.36 -28.85
C LEU A 555 -3.90 -7.27 -29.18
N GLY A 556 -4.09 -8.38 -28.45
CA GLY A 556 -5.21 -9.32 -28.64
C GLY A 556 -4.92 -10.53 -29.52
N TYR A 557 -3.65 -10.76 -29.89
CA TYR A 557 -3.26 -11.84 -30.80
C TYR A 557 -2.43 -12.91 -30.08
N VAL A 558 -2.91 -14.15 -30.11
CA VAL A 558 -2.18 -15.32 -29.59
C VAL A 558 -1.41 -15.99 -30.73
N LEU A 559 -0.16 -15.59 -30.92
CA LEU A 559 0.70 -16.02 -32.02
C LEU A 559 1.97 -16.71 -31.52
N GLN A 560 2.57 -17.55 -32.38
CA GLN A 560 3.93 -18.05 -32.16
C GLN A 560 4.95 -16.95 -32.42
N LYS A 561 6.21 -17.16 -32.01
CA LYS A 561 7.27 -16.14 -32.09
C LYS A 561 7.44 -15.54 -33.48
N ASP A 562 7.58 -16.38 -34.50
CA ASP A 562 7.85 -15.92 -35.87
C ASP A 562 6.62 -15.24 -36.47
N ASP A 563 5.41 -15.76 -36.20
CA ASP A 563 4.14 -15.15 -36.62
C ASP A 563 3.89 -13.80 -35.93
N ALA A 564 4.23 -13.68 -34.65
CA ALA A 564 4.14 -12.43 -33.90
C ALA A 564 5.08 -11.38 -34.49
N GLN A 565 6.33 -11.76 -34.77
CA GLN A 565 7.28 -10.86 -35.42
C GLN A 565 6.82 -10.44 -36.82
N ALA A 566 6.31 -11.39 -37.62
CA ALA A 566 5.77 -11.11 -38.95
C ALA A 566 4.56 -10.18 -38.89
N MET A 567 3.67 -10.35 -37.91
CA MET A 567 2.54 -9.44 -37.67
C MET A 567 3.04 -8.03 -37.33
N LEU A 568 4.02 -7.89 -36.43
CA LEU A 568 4.56 -6.56 -36.09
C LEU A 568 5.21 -5.86 -37.30
N LEU A 569 5.86 -6.61 -38.20
CA LEU A 569 6.43 -6.09 -39.44
C LEU A 569 5.33 -5.68 -40.43
N ARG A 570 4.40 -6.58 -40.75
CA ARG A 570 3.37 -6.36 -41.77
C ARG A 570 2.30 -5.36 -41.35
N ASP A 571 1.82 -5.46 -40.10
CA ASP A 571 0.59 -4.81 -39.67
C ASP A 571 0.83 -3.46 -38.99
N ILE A 572 2.05 -3.18 -38.50
CA ILE A 572 2.39 -1.89 -37.86
C ILE A 572 3.23 -0.98 -38.77
N GLU A 573 3.77 -1.48 -39.88
CA GLU A 573 4.40 -0.61 -40.88
C GLU A 573 3.38 0.35 -41.50
N PRO A 574 3.72 1.64 -41.63
CA PRO A 574 2.93 2.55 -42.44
C PRO A 574 2.82 2.02 -43.88
N GLU A 575 1.69 2.27 -44.54
CA GLU A 575 1.54 1.95 -45.97
C GLU A 575 2.63 2.64 -46.80
N GLN A 576 2.98 2.08 -47.95
CA GLN A 576 4.16 2.45 -48.74
C GLN A 576 4.21 3.92 -49.23
N ASP A 577 3.14 4.69 -49.04
CA ASP A 577 2.99 6.07 -49.53
C ASP A 577 3.30 7.17 -48.49
N ILE A 578 3.87 6.85 -47.33
CA ILE A 578 4.21 7.87 -46.32
C ILE A 578 5.56 8.55 -46.62
N LEU A 579 5.60 9.87 -46.47
CA LEU A 579 6.80 10.70 -46.54
C LEU A 579 7.94 10.10 -45.71
N ILE A 580 9.16 10.08 -46.27
CA ILE A 580 10.40 9.60 -45.61
C ILE A 580 10.58 10.18 -44.19
N GLU A 581 10.10 11.40 -43.96
CA GLU A 581 10.13 12.08 -42.66
C GLU A 581 9.39 11.33 -41.54
N ASP A 582 8.35 10.55 -41.85
CA ASP A 582 7.60 9.75 -40.87
C ASP A 582 8.23 8.37 -40.64
N LEU A 583 8.93 7.81 -41.64
CA LEU A 583 9.78 6.62 -41.49
C LEU A 583 11.01 6.90 -40.60
N VAL A 584 11.60 8.09 -40.71
CA VAL A 584 12.72 8.55 -39.87
C VAL A 584 12.30 8.75 -38.40
N ARG A 585 10.99 8.82 -38.12
CA ARG A 585 10.41 8.95 -36.78
C ARG A 585 9.97 7.62 -36.15
N GLU A 586 10.28 6.48 -36.76
CA GLU A 586 9.92 5.20 -36.15
C GLU A 586 10.53 5.09 -34.75
N ASP A 587 9.68 4.79 -33.77
CA ASP A 587 10.11 4.64 -32.40
C ASP A 587 11.08 3.45 -32.29
N ILE A 588 12.27 3.71 -31.76
CA ILE A 588 13.33 2.70 -31.61
C ILE A 588 12.86 1.47 -30.81
N VAL A 589 11.88 1.63 -29.92
CA VAL A 589 11.27 0.53 -29.17
C VAL A 589 10.52 -0.42 -30.11
N LEU A 590 9.71 0.13 -31.03
CA LEU A 590 8.98 -0.67 -32.02
C LEU A 590 9.95 -1.37 -32.99
N ALA A 591 10.96 -0.65 -33.48
CA ALA A 591 11.97 -1.22 -34.38
C ALA A 591 12.71 -2.43 -33.73
N ARG A 592 12.96 -2.38 -32.41
CA ARG A 592 13.55 -3.51 -31.68
C ARG A 592 12.63 -4.71 -31.63
N LEU A 593 11.33 -4.51 -31.37
CA LEU A 593 10.34 -5.58 -31.37
C LEU A 593 10.22 -6.22 -32.76
N LYS A 594 10.18 -5.42 -33.81
CA LYS A 594 10.21 -5.90 -35.22
C LYS A 594 11.46 -6.71 -35.56
N ALA A 595 12.60 -6.37 -34.95
CA ALA A 595 13.84 -7.15 -35.06
C ALA A 595 13.87 -8.41 -34.18
N GLY A 596 12.74 -8.79 -33.57
CA GLY A 596 12.62 -9.98 -32.72
C GLY A 596 13.22 -9.82 -31.32
N LYS A 597 13.62 -8.61 -30.93
CA LYS A 597 14.26 -8.32 -29.64
C LYS A 597 13.24 -7.85 -28.62
N SER A 598 13.40 -8.27 -27.37
CA SER A 598 12.57 -7.77 -26.27
C SER A 598 12.92 -6.33 -25.89
N VAL A 599 11.94 -5.64 -25.33
CA VAL A 599 12.05 -4.28 -24.75
C VAL A 599 11.61 -4.29 -23.29
N THR A 600 11.88 -3.23 -22.54
CA THR A 600 11.41 -3.16 -21.14
C THR A 600 9.90 -2.88 -21.08
N PRO A 601 9.19 -3.27 -20.01
CA PRO A 601 7.77 -2.92 -19.82
C PRO A 601 7.47 -1.44 -19.97
N ALA A 602 8.32 -0.59 -19.37
CA ALA A 602 8.14 0.85 -19.41
C ALA A 602 8.25 1.41 -20.84
N GLN A 603 9.19 0.87 -21.64
CA GLN A 603 9.32 1.23 -23.05
C GLN A 603 8.08 0.83 -23.84
N TRP A 604 7.57 -0.39 -23.64
CA TRP A 604 6.37 -0.86 -24.33
C TRP A 604 5.13 -0.03 -23.99
N ARG A 605 4.85 0.19 -22.70
CA ARG A 605 3.70 0.98 -22.25
C ARG A 605 3.72 2.41 -22.79
N ALA A 606 4.90 3.01 -22.94
CA ALA A 606 5.03 4.36 -23.48
C ALA A 606 4.57 4.48 -24.94
N ILE A 607 4.63 3.39 -25.72
CA ILE A 607 4.26 3.38 -27.14
C ILE A 607 3.01 2.56 -27.45
N PHE A 608 2.48 1.81 -26.48
CA PHE A 608 1.40 0.84 -26.67
C PHE A 608 0.19 1.45 -27.39
N THR A 609 -0.37 2.55 -26.88
CA THR A 609 -1.57 3.18 -27.46
C THR A 609 -1.35 3.65 -28.90
N THR A 610 -0.13 4.11 -29.22
CA THR A 610 0.25 4.49 -30.60
C THR A 610 0.32 3.27 -31.51
N VAL A 611 0.85 2.15 -31.02
CA VAL A 611 0.93 0.90 -31.77
C VAL A 611 -0.47 0.32 -31.99
N ALA A 612 -1.29 0.25 -30.94
CA ALA A 612 -2.66 -0.24 -31.02
C ALA A 612 -3.52 0.56 -32.00
N LEU A 613 -3.34 1.89 -32.04
CA LEU A 613 -4.04 2.75 -33.01
C LEU A 613 -3.66 2.44 -34.46
N ARG A 614 -2.37 2.14 -34.74
CA ARG A 614 -1.93 1.80 -36.10
C ARG A 614 -2.55 0.50 -36.61
N MET A 615 -2.84 -0.44 -35.72
CA MET A 615 -3.47 -1.70 -36.12
C MET A 615 -4.90 -1.52 -36.62
N LEU A 616 -5.62 -0.50 -36.14
CA LEU A 616 -7.01 -0.26 -36.53
C LEU A 616 -7.17 0.43 -37.88
N VAL A 617 -6.16 1.19 -38.33
CA VAL A 617 -6.24 1.91 -39.62
C VAL A 617 -6.24 0.96 -40.82
N LYS A 618 -5.87 -0.32 -40.61
CA LYS A 618 -5.77 -1.33 -41.67
C LYS A 618 -7.02 -2.21 -41.83
N GLU A 619 -7.94 -2.17 -40.87
CA GLU A 619 -9.25 -2.84 -40.96
C GLU A 619 -10.29 -1.89 -41.55
#